data_AF-A0A0C9Z9F1-F1
#
_entry.id   AF-A0A0C9Z9F1-F1
#
_cell.length_a   1.000
_cell.length_b   1.000
_cell.length_c   1.000
_cell.angle_alpha   90.00
_cell.angle_beta   90.00
_cell.angle_gamma   90.00
#
_symmetry.space_group_name_H-M   'P 1'
#
loop_
_entity.id
_entity.type
_entity.pdbx_description
1 polymer ?
#
loop_
_entity_poly.entity_id
_entity_poly.type
_entity_poly.pdbx_seq_one_letter_code
_entity_poly.pdbx_strand_id
1 'polypeptide(L)'
;MQDDRPSASVVIGSAIEKDIENDDVELVDRRPNALCPALRDANGDTINSLLDLTSLYSQDDISARFDSISDALLSEYYVSVIRGSSQTDYEILELEFYLQKSGCHEDPFTHGSAEQERSGQWYFHRAPKRSNSSQANLATTVAGGYRGGTRKGLDLTFGGPVCTQISSSVEPGITSAVLRGGALLRTVRRLQDQKVISGPSLLVDEILRVSSASSISELVSVKWQGDIAALSPPSQPRSVYMYLRKRPPSSLAASPVFRSPRIGLDLSNPETKANPTHPRIVFVGKLYRYFAHPELLIANGRIQTFVGLYLALVEGKKYEPGSLKFRNELCKLTGMKDKTLAKYLSDYQLGFEKGKLADFVGALGKGASASASAYLRMMGTLATVLEAP
;
A
#
# COMPACT_ATOMS: atom_id res chain seq x y z
N MET A 1 -56.55 -7.75 -52.91
CA MET A 1 -55.20 -7.17 -53.07
C MET A 1 -54.56 -6.98 -51.70
N GLN A 2 -53.95 -8.03 -51.17
CA GLN A 2 -52.65 -8.02 -50.49
C GLN A 2 -52.35 -9.47 -50.08
N ASP A 3 -51.48 -10.09 -50.87
CA ASP A 3 -50.98 -11.45 -50.71
C ASP A 3 -49.76 -11.47 -49.78
N ASP A 4 -49.82 -12.42 -48.85
CA ASP A 4 -48.84 -13.47 -48.56
C ASP A 4 -47.33 -13.21 -48.63
N ARG A 5 -46.69 -13.53 -47.49
CA ARG A 5 -45.27 -13.92 -47.41
C ARG A 5 -45.03 -15.22 -48.18
N PRO A 6 -43.76 -15.50 -48.52
CA PRO A 6 -43.17 -16.69 -47.91
C PRO A 6 -41.73 -16.54 -47.41
N SER A 7 -41.35 -17.57 -46.64
CA SER A 7 -40.13 -17.82 -45.88
C SER A 7 -38.96 -18.40 -46.70
N ALA A 8 -37.83 -18.61 -45.99
CA ALA A 8 -36.67 -19.51 -46.26
C ALA A 8 -35.55 -18.90 -47.14
N SER A 9 -34.25 -19.18 -46.98
CA SER A 9 -33.44 -19.97 -46.04
C SER A 9 -31.94 -19.71 -46.33
N VAL A 10 -31.13 -19.86 -45.30
CA VAL A 10 -29.67 -20.12 -45.19
C VAL A 10 -28.92 -20.57 -46.47
N VAL A 11 -27.76 -19.94 -46.75
CA VAL A 11 -26.54 -20.62 -47.25
C VAL A 11 -25.29 -19.98 -46.62
N ILE A 12 -24.44 -20.86 -46.06
CA ILE A 12 -23.08 -20.63 -45.57
C ILE A 12 -22.12 -20.76 -46.77
N GLY A 13 -21.13 -19.85 -46.89
CA GLY A 13 -20.04 -19.98 -47.85
C GLY A 13 -18.81 -19.22 -47.39
N SER A 14 -17.73 -19.95 -47.11
CA SER A 14 -16.41 -19.48 -46.73
C SER A 14 -15.50 -19.22 -47.94
N ALA A 15 -14.71 -18.15 -47.90
CA ALA A 15 -13.39 -17.99 -48.54
C ALA A 15 -12.79 -16.71 -47.91
N ILE A 16 -11.77 -16.78 -47.05
CA ILE A 16 -10.33 -16.80 -47.37
C ILE A 16 -10.00 -15.97 -48.61
N GLU A 17 -9.64 -14.71 -48.37
CA GLU A 17 -8.66 -13.99 -49.20
C GLU A 17 -7.64 -13.33 -48.26
N LYS A 18 -6.38 -13.68 -48.51
CA LYS A 18 -5.20 -13.03 -47.98
C LYS A 18 -5.02 -11.75 -48.79
N ASP A 19 -4.73 -10.64 -48.12
CA ASP A 19 -3.85 -9.62 -48.69
C ASP A 19 -2.83 -9.19 -47.65
N ILE A 20 -1.58 -9.40 -48.04
CA ILE A 20 -0.34 -8.99 -47.40
C ILE A 20 0.14 -7.82 -48.25
N GLU A 21 0.30 -6.65 -47.66
CA GLU A 21 1.32 -5.65 -48.00
C GLU A 21 1.33 -4.63 -46.84
N ASN A 22 2.32 -4.72 -45.95
CA ASN A 22 3.59 -3.98 -46.00
C ASN A 22 3.39 -2.47 -46.16
N ASP A 23 3.23 -1.80 -45.01
CA ASP A 23 3.76 -0.46 -44.84
C ASP A 23 4.65 -0.47 -43.59
N ASP A 24 5.95 -0.57 -43.85
CA ASP A 24 7.02 -0.25 -42.92
C ASP A 24 6.95 1.23 -42.59
N VAL A 25 6.47 1.55 -41.38
CA VAL A 25 6.84 2.78 -40.69
C VAL A 25 7.44 2.38 -39.35
N GLU A 26 8.75 2.16 -39.37
CA GLU A 26 9.61 2.31 -38.20
C GLU A 26 9.34 3.69 -37.58
N LEU A 27 8.88 3.69 -36.33
CA LEU A 27 9.18 4.67 -35.28
C LEU A 27 8.38 4.28 -34.02
N VAL A 28 8.84 3.27 -33.30
CA VAL A 28 8.36 3.01 -31.93
C VAL A 28 9.56 2.95 -31.01
N ASP A 29 9.86 4.12 -30.43
CA ASP A 29 10.79 4.28 -29.32
C ASP A 29 10.38 3.35 -28.17
N ARG A 30 11.21 2.32 -27.92
CA ARG A 30 11.04 1.37 -26.82
C ARG A 30 11.45 2.03 -25.51
N ARG A 31 10.62 2.94 -25.00
CA ARG A 31 10.65 3.38 -23.61
C ARG A 31 9.22 3.43 -23.07
N PRO A 32 8.84 2.58 -22.10
CA PRO A 32 7.68 2.91 -21.29
C PRO A 32 8.06 4.15 -20.47
N ASN A 33 7.63 5.33 -20.93
CA ASN A 33 7.71 6.54 -20.13
C ASN A 33 7.02 6.27 -18.79
N ALA A 34 7.81 6.34 -17.73
CA ALA A 34 7.39 6.17 -16.36
C ALA A 34 6.17 7.05 -16.09
N LEU A 35 5.14 6.44 -15.50
CA LEU A 35 4.10 7.17 -14.79
C LEU A 35 4.80 7.94 -13.68
N CYS A 36 4.76 9.28 -13.78
CA CYS A 36 5.61 10.25 -13.09
C CYS A 36 7.09 10.18 -13.54
N PRO A 37 7.64 11.21 -14.20
CA PRO A 37 9.06 11.46 -14.02
C PRO A 37 9.23 11.69 -12.53
N ALA A 38 9.95 10.80 -11.85
CA ALA A 38 10.61 11.19 -10.62
C ALA A 38 11.29 12.52 -10.95
N LEU A 39 10.82 13.61 -10.35
CA LEU A 39 11.69 14.74 -10.07
C LEU A 39 12.80 14.12 -9.25
N ARG A 40 13.85 13.67 -9.93
CA ARG A 40 15.13 13.38 -9.32
C ARG A 40 15.60 14.74 -8.87
N ASP A 41 15.18 15.12 -7.66
CA ASP A 41 15.77 16.25 -6.99
C ASP A 41 17.27 15.99 -6.98
N ALA A 42 18.00 16.94 -7.55
CA ALA A 42 19.45 16.94 -7.62
C ALA A 42 20.12 17.00 -6.23
N ASN A 43 19.33 16.99 -5.17
CA ASN A 43 19.77 16.84 -3.79
C ASN A 43 19.66 15.36 -3.42
N GLY A 44 20.80 14.71 -3.21
CA GLY A 44 20.91 13.33 -2.77
C GLY A 44 20.32 13.11 -1.36
N ASP A 45 19.01 13.22 -1.24
CA ASP A 45 18.27 12.95 -0.02
C ASP A 45 18.50 11.50 0.39
N THR A 46 19.08 11.34 1.58
CA THR A 46 19.22 10.02 2.20
C THR A 46 17.86 9.57 2.71
N ILE A 47 17.62 8.26 2.82
CA ILE A 47 16.39 7.74 3.45
C ILE A 47 16.13 8.38 4.83
N ASN A 48 17.17 8.79 5.55
CA ASN A 48 17.04 9.47 6.84
C ASN A 48 16.28 10.80 6.74
N SER A 49 16.58 11.63 5.73
CA SER A 49 15.88 12.92 5.54
C SER A 49 14.47 12.70 5.02
N LEU A 50 14.23 11.64 4.25
CA LEU A 50 12.88 11.31 3.77
C LEU A 50 11.91 10.93 4.89
N LEU A 51 12.40 10.33 5.99
CA LEU A 51 11.53 9.88 7.08
C LEU A 51 11.13 11.00 8.05
N ASP A 52 11.68 12.20 7.93
CA ASP A 52 11.32 13.37 8.73
C ASP A 52 10.26 14.22 8.00
N LEU A 53 9.06 14.30 8.59
CA LEU A 53 7.90 15.01 8.06
C LEU A 53 7.55 16.24 8.91
N THR A 54 8.41 16.62 9.86
CA THR A 54 8.14 17.73 10.79
C THR A 54 7.82 19.05 10.07
N SER A 55 8.52 19.33 8.98
CA SER A 55 8.40 20.54 8.17
C SER A 55 7.27 20.52 7.14
N LEU A 56 6.47 19.43 7.05
CA LEU A 56 5.39 19.32 6.08
C LEU A 56 4.05 19.74 6.71
N TYR A 57 3.33 20.64 6.04
CA TYR A 57 2.10 21.24 6.58
C TYR A 57 0.87 21.07 5.68
N SER A 58 1.02 20.47 4.49
CA SER A 58 -0.09 20.18 3.59
C SER A 58 -0.23 18.68 3.30
N GLN A 59 -1.44 18.27 2.92
CA GLN A 59 -1.74 16.91 2.47
C GLN A 59 -0.96 16.54 1.21
N ASP A 60 -0.76 17.50 0.31
CA ASP A 60 -0.09 17.29 -0.96
C ASP A 60 1.42 17.08 -0.75
N ASP A 61 2.07 17.88 0.10
CA ASP A 61 3.48 17.70 0.45
C ASP A 61 3.72 16.35 1.16
N ILE A 62 2.80 15.94 2.03
CA ILE A 62 2.86 14.63 2.69
C ILE A 62 2.72 13.50 1.66
N SER A 63 1.80 13.64 0.72
CA SER A 63 1.59 12.63 -0.33
C SER A 63 2.80 12.54 -1.26
N ALA A 64 3.40 13.67 -1.64
CA ALA A 64 4.65 13.71 -2.39
C ALA A 64 5.80 13.06 -1.60
N ARG A 65 5.88 13.28 -0.28
CA ARG A 65 6.88 12.63 0.56
C ARG A 65 6.67 11.12 0.64
N PHE A 66 5.42 10.64 0.70
CA PHE A 66 5.14 9.20 0.61
C PHE A 66 5.61 8.61 -0.71
N ASP A 67 5.45 9.32 -1.82
CA ASP A 67 5.99 8.90 -3.13
C ASP A 67 7.51 8.73 -3.03
N SER A 68 8.25 9.74 -2.56
CA SER A 68 9.71 9.67 -2.43
C SER A 68 10.18 8.56 -1.48
N ILE A 69 9.53 8.37 -0.32
CA ILE A 69 9.87 7.28 0.61
C ILE A 69 9.61 5.93 -0.08
N SER A 70 8.50 5.78 -0.79
CA SER A 70 8.14 4.53 -1.45
C SER A 70 9.10 4.17 -2.57
N ASP A 71 9.50 5.14 -3.40
CA ASP A 71 10.45 4.95 -4.48
C ASP A 71 11.79 4.47 -3.93
N ALA A 72 12.27 5.13 -2.87
CA ALA A 72 13.48 4.72 -2.17
C ALA A 72 13.37 3.29 -1.61
N LEU A 73 12.33 2.99 -0.83
CA LEU A 73 12.19 1.68 -0.19
C LEU A 73 12.00 0.53 -1.20
N LEU A 74 11.18 0.74 -2.23
CA LEU A 74 10.85 -0.30 -3.22
C LEU A 74 11.99 -0.51 -4.24
N SER A 75 12.77 0.54 -4.56
CA SER A 75 13.78 0.48 -5.63
C SER A 75 15.21 0.42 -5.11
N GLU A 76 15.53 1.04 -3.98
CA GLU A 76 16.91 1.24 -3.52
C GLU A 76 17.31 0.40 -2.32
N TYR A 77 16.38 -0.24 -1.62
CA TYR A 77 16.67 -0.99 -0.40
C TYR A 77 16.23 -2.46 -0.48
N TYR A 78 16.94 -3.28 0.28
CA TYR A 78 16.53 -4.61 0.71
C TYR A 78 16.29 -4.58 2.22
N VAL A 79 15.39 -5.43 2.71
CA VAL A 79 15.40 -5.83 4.11
C VAL A 79 16.38 -7.00 4.24
N SER A 80 17.43 -6.83 5.03
CA SER A 80 18.46 -7.86 5.27
C SER A 80 18.33 -8.39 6.68
N VAL A 81 18.20 -9.71 6.83
CA VAL A 81 18.26 -10.41 8.11
C VAL A 81 19.56 -11.20 8.18
N ILE A 82 20.36 -10.92 9.20
CA ILE A 82 21.63 -11.59 9.46
C ILE A 82 21.45 -12.58 10.60
N ARG A 83 21.99 -13.79 10.44
CA ARG A 83 22.08 -14.83 11.46
C ARG A 83 23.44 -15.53 11.39
N GLY A 84 24.33 -15.20 12.31
CA GLY A 84 25.72 -15.66 12.30
C GLY A 84 26.41 -15.20 11.01
N SER A 85 26.88 -16.15 10.20
CA SER A 85 27.44 -15.91 8.87
C SER A 85 26.40 -15.93 7.74
N SER A 86 25.13 -16.23 8.03
CA SER A 86 24.07 -16.31 7.03
C SER A 86 23.37 -14.97 6.86
N GLN A 87 23.11 -14.59 5.62
CA GLN A 87 22.32 -13.41 5.25
C GLN A 87 21.13 -13.83 4.39
N THR A 88 19.93 -13.40 4.80
CA THR A 88 18.72 -13.51 3.97
C THR A 88 18.27 -12.12 3.56
N ASP A 89 18.03 -11.93 2.26
CA ASP A 89 17.72 -10.63 1.69
C ASP A 89 16.33 -10.67 1.07
N TYR A 90 15.59 -9.60 1.29
CA TYR A 90 14.23 -9.44 0.82
C TYR A 90 14.11 -8.14 0.04
N GLU A 91 13.60 -8.25 -1.17
CA GLU A 91 13.07 -7.12 -1.92
C GLU A 91 11.68 -6.76 -1.37
N ILE A 92 11.44 -5.46 -1.16
CA ILE A 92 10.13 -4.94 -0.77
C ILE A 92 9.29 -4.80 -2.03
N LEU A 93 8.12 -5.42 -2.05
CA LEU A 93 7.19 -5.35 -3.18
C LEU A 93 5.96 -4.49 -2.87
N GLU A 94 5.60 -4.32 -1.60
CA GLU A 94 4.36 -3.65 -1.20
C GLU A 94 4.47 -3.09 0.23
N LEU A 95 4.04 -1.84 0.40
CA LEU A 95 3.92 -1.19 1.71
C LEU A 95 2.68 -0.28 1.80
N GLU A 96 2.26 0.06 3.02
CA GLU A 96 1.17 1.00 3.30
C GLU A 96 1.60 2.06 4.32
N PHE A 97 1.27 3.33 4.04
CA PHE A 97 1.51 4.41 4.98
C PHE A 97 0.32 4.67 5.89
N TYR A 98 0.64 4.90 7.16
CA TYR A 98 -0.28 5.36 8.19
C TYR A 98 0.40 6.51 8.92
N LEU A 99 -0.18 7.71 8.87
CA LEU A 99 0.38 8.92 9.50
C LEU A 99 -0.69 9.68 10.29
N GLN A 100 -0.38 9.94 11.55
CA GLN A 100 -1.12 10.88 12.38
C GLN A 100 -0.25 12.13 12.59
N LYS A 101 -0.67 13.25 12.02
CA LYS A 101 -0.05 14.58 12.17
C LYS A 101 -1.11 15.61 12.52
N SER A 102 -1.08 16.11 13.75
CA SER A 102 -2.06 17.10 14.24
C SER A 102 -2.12 18.35 13.35
N GLY A 103 -3.35 18.81 13.07
CA GLY A 103 -3.59 20.04 12.30
C GLY A 103 -3.25 19.96 10.81
N CYS A 104 -2.85 18.79 10.31
CA CYS A 104 -2.40 18.63 8.93
C CYS A 104 -2.87 17.31 8.30
N HIS A 105 -2.62 16.17 8.94
CA HIS A 105 -2.94 14.83 8.44
C HIS A 105 -3.42 13.89 9.54
N GLU A 106 -4.72 13.98 9.84
CA GLU A 106 -5.35 13.25 10.94
C GLU A 106 -6.08 11.99 10.45
N ASP A 107 -5.30 11.04 9.94
CA ASP A 107 -5.84 9.80 9.40
C ASP A 107 -6.47 8.91 10.51
N PRO A 108 -7.80 8.68 10.47
CA PRO A 108 -8.53 7.95 11.51
C PRO A 108 -8.32 6.44 11.48
N PHE A 109 -7.54 5.93 10.52
CA PHE A 109 -7.17 4.52 10.40
C PHE A 109 -5.81 4.21 11.03
N THR A 110 -5.11 5.22 11.54
CA THR A 110 -3.84 5.05 12.23
C THR A 110 -4.03 4.41 13.60
N HIS A 111 -3.05 3.59 14.03
CA HIS A 111 -2.96 3.16 15.42
C HIS A 111 -2.29 4.21 16.31
N GLY A 112 -1.39 5.02 15.75
CA GLY A 112 -0.78 6.17 16.42
C GLY A 112 -0.01 5.79 17.70
N SER A 113 0.71 4.67 17.71
CA SER A 113 1.48 4.26 18.90
C SER A 113 2.58 5.27 19.20
N ALA A 114 2.85 5.55 20.49
CA ALA A 114 3.93 6.45 20.91
C ALA A 114 5.31 5.98 20.41
N GLU A 115 5.50 4.67 20.22
CA GLU A 115 6.74 4.11 19.66
C GLU A 115 6.96 4.49 18.18
N GLN A 116 5.92 4.98 17.49
CA GLN A 116 5.99 5.45 16.10
C GLN A 116 6.28 6.95 15.99
N GLU A 117 6.62 7.62 17.10
CA GLU A 117 7.02 9.03 17.13
C GLU A 117 8.47 9.23 16.65
N ARG A 118 9.30 8.20 16.77
CA ARG A 118 10.71 8.20 16.35
C ARG A 118 10.84 7.53 15.01
N SER A 119 11.56 8.14 14.10
CA SER A 119 11.79 7.58 12.75
C SER A 119 12.99 6.65 12.72
N GLY A 120 12.99 5.73 11.75
CA GLY A 120 14.14 4.86 11.47
C GLY A 120 14.25 3.62 12.36
N GLN A 121 13.15 3.21 12.98
CA GLN A 121 13.06 2.03 13.84
C GLN A 121 12.05 1.00 13.30
N TRP A 122 12.31 -0.27 13.56
CA TRP A 122 11.36 -1.36 13.35
C TRP A 122 10.29 -1.34 14.44
N TYR A 123 9.03 -1.29 14.03
CA TYR A 123 7.89 -1.36 14.94
C TYR A 123 7.02 -2.58 14.63
N PHE A 124 6.97 -3.53 15.57
CA PHE A 124 6.03 -4.65 15.51
C PHE A 124 4.70 -4.25 16.15
N HIS A 125 3.59 -4.55 15.49
CA HIS A 125 2.26 -4.16 15.98
C HIS A 125 1.98 -4.72 17.39
N ARG A 126 1.49 -3.84 18.26
CA ARG A 126 1.14 -4.16 19.66
C ARG A 126 -0.35 -4.22 19.90
N ALA A 127 -0.75 -5.00 20.91
CA ALA A 127 -2.11 -5.01 21.40
C ALA A 127 -2.42 -3.68 22.14
N PRO A 128 -3.60 -3.07 21.94
CA PRO A 128 -4.01 -1.92 22.73
C PRO A 128 -4.19 -2.35 24.19
N LYS A 129 -3.71 -1.54 25.14
CA LYS A 129 -4.05 -1.72 26.56
C LYS A 129 -5.23 -0.78 26.88
N ARG A 130 -6.39 -1.34 27.23
CA ARG A 130 -7.47 -0.55 27.83
C ARG A 130 -6.99 -0.16 29.23
N SER A 131 -6.97 1.13 29.55
CA SER A 131 -6.84 1.56 30.95
C SER A 131 -8.09 1.11 31.70
N ASN A 132 -7.93 0.53 32.89
CA ASN A 132 -9.03 0.15 33.77
C ASN A 132 -9.64 1.38 34.47
N SER A 133 -10.08 2.38 33.70
CA SER A 133 -10.75 3.56 34.26
C SER A 133 -12.00 3.87 33.46
N SER A 134 -13.12 3.90 34.16
CA SER A 134 -14.46 4.35 33.77
C SER A 134 -14.52 5.85 33.38
N GLN A 135 -13.59 6.31 32.53
CA GLN A 135 -13.55 7.66 31.98
C GLN A 135 -13.24 7.59 30.48
N ALA A 136 -14.21 8.01 29.68
CA ALA A 136 -14.30 7.78 28.24
C ALA A 136 -13.33 8.60 27.35
N ASN A 137 -12.31 9.28 27.89
CA ASN A 137 -11.52 10.26 27.13
C ASN A 137 -9.98 10.20 27.36
N LEU A 138 -9.41 9.10 27.84
CA LEU A 138 -7.95 8.96 27.91
C LEU A 138 -7.38 8.15 26.73
N ALA A 139 -6.32 8.68 26.12
CA ALA A 139 -5.56 8.04 25.05
C ALA A 139 -5.14 6.61 25.44
N THR A 140 -5.45 5.65 24.57
CA THR A 140 -5.07 4.24 24.72
C THR A 140 -3.54 4.12 24.84
N THR A 141 -3.00 3.90 26.04
CA THR A 141 -1.56 3.71 26.22
C THR A 141 -1.15 2.34 25.68
N VAL A 142 -0.22 2.30 24.74
CA VAL A 142 0.27 1.06 24.11
C VAL A 142 1.31 0.41 25.03
N ALA A 143 0.84 -0.32 26.05
CA ALA A 143 1.69 -1.16 26.91
C ALA A 143 1.22 -2.62 26.93
N GLY A 144 0.56 -3.07 25.85
CA GLY A 144 0.22 -4.47 25.63
C GLY A 144 1.36 -5.24 24.96
N GLY A 145 1.35 -6.58 25.09
CA GLY A 145 2.28 -7.45 24.37
C GLY A 145 2.17 -7.34 22.84
N TYR A 146 3.15 -7.89 22.12
CA TYR A 146 3.10 -7.97 20.66
C TYR A 146 1.85 -8.73 20.18
N ARG A 147 1.25 -8.27 19.08
CA ARG A 147 0.12 -8.99 18.49
C ARG A 147 0.57 -10.35 17.97
N GLY A 148 -0.29 -11.37 18.12
CA GLY A 148 -0.10 -12.70 17.56
C GLY A 148 -1.05 -12.98 16.38
N GLY A 149 -0.90 -14.18 15.79
CA GLY A 149 -1.79 -14.67 14.72
C GLY A 149 -1.81 -13.76 13.48
N THR A 150 -2.99 -13.57 12.89
CA THR A 150 -3.20 -12.75 11.68
C THR A 150 -3.08 -11.24 11.91
N ARG A 151 -2.92 -10.80 13.17
CA ARG A 151 -2.84 -9.38 13.54
C ARG A 151 -1.40 -8.89 13.74
N LYS A 152 -0.40 -9.70 13.39
CA LYS A 152 1.01 -9.30 13.34
C LYS A 152 1.22 -8.33 12.18
N GLY A 153 2.11 -7.38 12.37
CA GLY A 153 2.57 -6.44 11.35
C GLY A 153 3.93 -5.86 11.74
N LEU A 154 4.66 -5.38 10.75
CA LEU A 154 5.98 -4.78 10.89
C LEU A 154 6.00 -3.47 10.09
N ASP A 155 6.24 -2.38 10.79
CA ASP A 155 6.34 -1.04 10.21
C ASP A 155 7.79 -0.55 10.26
N LEU A 156 8.20 0.20 9.23
CA LEU A 156 9.27 1.18 9.36
C LEU A 156 8.66 2.47 9.90
N THR A 157 9.16 2.95 11.04
CA THR A 157 8.67 4.18 11.65
C THR A 157 9.18 5.42 10.91
N PHE A 158 8.31 6.43 10.79
CA PHE A 158 8.59 7.72 10.18
C PHE A 158 7.76 8.82 10.85
N GLY A 159 8.01 10.09 10.52
CA GLY A 159 7.25 11.24 11.01
C GLY A 159 8.15 12.27 11.66
N GLY A 160 8.84 11.90 12.74
CA GLY A 160 9.82 12.76 13.41
C GLY A 160 11.24 12.65 12.82
N PRO A 161 12.23 13.35 13.40
CA PRO A 161 13.63 13.15 13.05
C PRO A 161 14.09 11.70 13.30
N VAL A 162 15.03 11.22 12.50
CA VAL A 162 15.69 9.92 12.74
C VAL A 162 16.53 10.02 14.01
N CYS A 163 16.25 9.13 14.97
CA CYS A 163 16.93 9.16 16.25
C CYS A 163 18.30 8.47 16.14
N THR A 164 19.39 9.24 16.16
CA THR A 164 20.77 8.72 16.12
C THR A 164 21.33 8.39 17.51
N GLN A 165 20.63 8.74 18.58
CA GLN A 165 21.07 8.47 19.96
C GLN A 165 19.92 8.07 20.88
N ILE A 166 20.13 7.00 21.67
CA ILE A 166 19.28 6.64 22.81
C ILE A 166 19.58 7.65 23.91
N SER A 167 18.94 8.82 23.87
CA SER A 167 18.98 9.75 25.01
C SER A 167 17.58 9.97 25.58
N SER A 168 17.59 9.92 26.90
CA SER A 168 16.56 10.01 27.93
C SER A 168 15.34 10.86 27.63
N SER A 169 14.19 10.30 28.03
CA SER A 169 13.00 10.97 28.58
C SER A 169 12.91 12.48 28.36
N VAL A 170 12.17 12.87 27.32
CA VAL A 170 11.58 14.20 27.26
C VAL A 170 10.39 14.20 28.22
N GLU A 171 10.46 15.04 29.24
CA GLU A 171 9.36 15.38 30.15
C GLU A 171 8.09 15.75 29.35
N PRO A 172 6.90 15.24 29.71
CA PRO A 172 5.67 15.57 29.01
C PRO A 172 5.18 16.97 29.42
N GLY A 173 5.73 18.00 28.78
CA GLY A 173 5.27 19.38 28.88
C GLY A 173 4.38 19.78 27.71
N ILE A 174 3.13 20.15 28.01
CA ILE A 174 2.19 21.01 27.24
C ILE A 174 2.03 20.67 25.75
N THR A 175 0.97 19.90 25.44
CA THR A 175 0.38 19.67 24.10
C THR A 175 1.37 19.64 22.94
N SER A 176 2.33 18.71 22.96
CA SER A 176 3.15 18.43 21.79
C SER A 176 2.23 17.92 20.67
N ALA A 177 2.26 18.58 19.51
CA ALA A 177 1.49 18.16 18.34
C ALA A 177 1.82 16.70 18.00
N VAL A 178 0.79 15.86 17.83
CA VAL A 178 1.01 14.43 17.58
C VAL A 178 1.59 14.26 16.17
N LEU A 179 2.74 13.59 16.07
CA LEU A 179 3.38 13.21 14.81
C LEU A 179 3.88 11.77 14.92
N ARG A 180 3.14 10.83 14.34
CA ARG A 180 3.39 9.39 14.46
C ARG A 180 3.11 8.69 13.14
N GLY A 181 4.11 8.01 12.60
CA GLY A 181 4.04 7.38 11.28
C GLY A 181 4.60 5.96 11.25
N GLY A 182 3.94 5.10 10.48
CA GLY A 182 4.40 3.73 10.22
C GLY A 182 4.16 3.33 8.77
N ALA A 183 5.22 2.89 8.10
CA ALA A 183 5.18 2.30 6.77
C ALA A 183 5.13 0.77 6.93
N LEU A 184 3.91 0.23 6.90
CA LEU A 184 3.64 -1.20 7.07
C LEU A 184 4.16 -1.98 5.88
N LEU A 185 5.12 -2.87 6.11
CA LEU A 185 5.58 -3.81 5.09
C LEU A 185 4.54 -4.92 4.90
N ARG A 186 4.10 -5.12 3.66
CA ARG A 186 3.02 -6.07 3.34
C ARG A 186 3.49 -7.29 2.58
N THR A 187 4.25 -7.07 1.51
CA THR A 187 4.74 -8.14 0.65
C THR A 187 6.21 -7.94 0.37
N VAL A 188 6.97 -9.02 0.51
CA VAL A 188 8.39 -9.07 0.19
C VAL A 188 8.70 -10.29 -0.69
N ARG A 189 9.78 -10.22 -1.47
CA ARG A 189 10.32 -11.32 -2.24
C ARG A 189 11.69 -11.69 -1.72
N ARG A 190 11.87 -12.92 -1.27
CA ARG A 190 13.16 -13.44 -0.84
C ARG A 190 14.05 -13.64 -2.06
N LEU A 191 15.26 -13.07 -2.05
CA LEU A 191 16.12 -13.07 -3.23
C LEU A 191 16.70 -14.44 -3.56
N GLN A 192 16.95 -15.26 -2.55
CA GLN A 192 17.60 -16.57 -2.68
C GLN A 192 16.82 -17.54 -3.59
N ASP A 193 15.49 -17.53 -3.48
CA ASP A 193 14.61 -18.49 -4.17
C ASP A 193 13.40 -17.83 -4.83
N GLN A 194 13.38 -16.50 -4.89
CA GLN A 194 12.30 -15.69 -5.48
C GLN A 194 10.93 -15.92 -4.83
N LYS A 195 10.88 -16.52 -3.63
CA LYS A 195 9.62 -16.77 -2.93
C LYS A 195 8.99 -15.44 -2.51
N VAL A 196 7.74 -15.24 -2.92
CA VAL A 196 6.91 -14.11 -2.49
C VAL A 196 6.24 -14.45 -1.16
N ILE A 197 6.45 -13.60 -0.15
CA ILE A 197 5.80 -13.65 1.15
C ILE A 197 4.81 -12.51 1.21
N SER A 198 3.52 -12.81 1.04
CA SER A 198 2.45 -11.81 0.94
C SER A 198 1.56 -11.81 2.17
N GLY A 199 1.48 -10.67 2.83
CA GLY A 199 0.69 -10.43 4.04
C GLY A 199 1.57 -10.06 5.24
N PRO A 200 1.22 -8.99 5.99
CA PRO A 200 2.00 -8.54 7.15
C PRO A 200 2.34 -9.63 8.17
N SER A 201 1.37 -10.49 8.50
CA SER A 201 1.58 -11.54 9.49
C SER A 201 2.55 -12.63 9.02
N LEU A 202 2.49 -12.98 7.73
CA LEU A 202 3.37 -13.99 7.13
C LEU A 202 4.79 -13.45 6.95
N LEU A 203 4.92 -12.16 6.66
CA LEU A 203 6.21 -11.48 6.67
C LEU A 203 6.85 -11.58 8.06
N VAL A 204 6.12 -11.25 9.11
CA VAL A 204 6.64 -11.39 10.50
C VAL A 204 7.02 -12.84 10.81
N ASP A 205 6.22 -13.82 10.41
CA ASP A 205 6.55 -15.24 10.60
C ASP A 205 7.82 -15.66 9.85
N GLU A 206 8.03 -15.14 8.65
CA GLU A 206 9.25 -15.37 7.88
C GLU A 206 10.48 -14.77 8.59
N ILE A 207 10.39 -13.54 9.10
CA ILE A 207 11.46 -12.91 9.89
C ILE A 207 11.80 -13.72 11.14
N LEU A 208 10.78 -14.17 11.89
CA LEU A 208 10.98 -15.03 13.06
C LEU A 208 11.68 -16.34 12.69
N ARG A 209 11.26 -16.96 11.58
CA ARG A 209 11.84 -18.21 11.08
C ARG A 209 13.31 -18.05 10.70
N VAL A 210 13.68 -17.03 9.90
CA VAL A 210 15.10 -16.83 9.52
C VAL A 210 15.97 -16.39 10.69
N SER A 211 15.38 -15.69 11.66
CA SER A 211 16.06 -15.29 12.89
C SER A 211 16.19 -16.43 13.91
N SER A 212 15.50 -17.55 13.70
CA SER A 212 15.35 -18.64 14.69
C SER A 212 14.87 -18.12 16.05
N ALA A 213 13.82 -17.30 16.02
CA ALA A 213 13.12 -16.81 17.19
C ALA A 213 11.70 -17.40 17.23
N SER A 214 11.27 -17.87 18.40
CA SER A 214 9.95 -18.45 18.63
C SER A 214 8.84 -17.41 18.74
N SER A 215 9.19 -16.16 19.04
CA SER A 215 8.24 -15.06 19.21
C SER A 215 8.90 -13.71 18.94
N ILE A 216 8.09 -12.68 18.68
CA ILE A 216 8.57 -11.29 18.53
C ILE A 216 9.27 -10.82 19.81
N SER A 217 8.78 -11.25 20.99
CA SER A 217 9.39 -10.92 22.27
C SER A 217 10.81 -11.48 22.40
N GLU A 218 11.02 -12.75 22.03
CA GLU A 218 12.36 -13.35 22.00
C GLU A 218 13.25 -12.65 20.97
N LEU A 219 12.72 -12.38 19.77
CA LEU A 219 13.46 -11.69 18.72
C LEU A 219 13.99 -10.34 19.20
N VAL A 220 13.11 -9.47 19.69
CA VAL A 220 13.49 -8.11 20.08
C VAL A 220 14.32 -8.10 21.35
N SER A 221 13.88 -8.81 22.40
CA SER A 221 14.50 -8.67 23.73
C SER A 221 15.79 -9.49 23.85
N VAL A 222 15.85 -10.67 23.22
CA VAL A 222 16.98 -11.61 23.38
C VAL A 222 17.90 -11.55 22.18
N LYS A 223 17.38 -11.72 20.95
CA LYS A 223 18.22 -11.78 19.75
C LYS A 223 18.78 -10.41 19.36
N TRP A 224 17.92 -9.38 19.39
CA TRP A 224 18.29 -8.01 19.04
C TRP A 224 18.72 -7.17 20.24
N GLN A 225 18.57 -7.67 21.47
CA GLN A 225 18.98 -6.98 22.70
C GLN A 225 18.34 -5.59 22.85
N GLY A 226 17.10 -5.44 22.40
CA GLY A 226 16.34 -4.18 22.47
C GLY A 226 16.69 -3.16 21.40
N ASP A 227 17.69 -3.39 20.55
CA ASP A 227 18.02 -2.48 19.46
C ASP A 227 17.21 -2.82 18.21
N ILE A 228 16.30 -1.89 17.91
CA ILE A 228 15.32 -1.92 16.83
C ILE A 228 15.66 -0.94 15.70
N ALA A 229 16.90 -0.44 15.63
CA ALA A 229 17.31 0.45 14.55
C ALA A 229 17.13 -0.24 13.18
N ALA A 230 16.52 0.46 12.23
CA ALA A 230 16.23 -0.08 10.91
C ALA A 230 17.22 0.37 9.84
N LEU A 231 17.94 1.48 10.04
CA LEU A 231 18.69 2.16 8.97
C LEU A 231 20.17 1.81 8.90
N SER A 232 20.68 1.07 9.89
CA SER A 232 22.08 0.65 9.96
C SER A 232 22.22 -0.70 10.66
N PRO A 233 23.29 -1.46 10.37
CA PRO A 233 23.65 -2.60 11.21
C PRO A 233 23.94 -2.14 12.65
N PRO A 234 23.82 -3.04 13.63
CA PRO A 234 24.07 -2.71 15.02
C PRO A 234 25.53 -2.31 15.25
N SER A 235 25.75 -1.31 16.09
CA SER A 235 27.10 -0.84 16.45
C SER A 235 27.88 -1.87 17.28
N GLN A 236 27.16 -2.69 18.05
CA GLN A 236 27.73 -3.74 18.87
C GLN A 236 27.56 -5.11 18.19
N PRO A 237 28.58 -5.98 18.19
CA PRO A 237 28.50 -7.31 17.59
C PRO A 237 27.36 -8.14 18.19
N ARG A 238 26.51 -8.67 17.32
CA ARG A 238 25.52 -9.70 17.69
C ARG A 238 25.26 -10.64 16.53
N SER A 239 24.84 -11.86 16.86
CA SER A 239 24.65 -12.91 15.87
C SER A 239 23.35 -12.75 15.08
N VAL A 240 22.36 -12.01 15.55
CA VAL A 240 21.08 -11.84 14.85
C VAL A 240 20.64 -10.39 14.84
N TYR A 241 20.38 -9.83 13.65
CA TYR A 241 19.88 -8.47 13.48
C TYR A 241 19.22 -8.28 12.11
N MET A 242 18.48 -7.19 11.96
CA MET A 242 17.77 -6.84 10.73
C MET A 242 17.89 -5.34 10.44
N TYR A 243 18.18 -4.98 9.19
CA TYR A 243 18.29 -3.58 8.78
C TYR A 243 17.95 -3.41 7.29
N LEU A 244 17.70 -2.17 6.88
CA LEU A 244 17.56 -1.76 5.49
C LEU A 244 18.95 -1.61 4.88
N ARG A 245 19.27 -2.50 3.94
CA ARG A 245 20.53 -2.50 3.22
C ARG A 245 20.34 -1.90 1.84
N LYS A 246 21.17 -0.91 1.49
CA LYS A 246 21.12 -0.32 0.15
C LYS A 246 21.47 -1.36 -0.92
N ARG A 247 20.74 -1.35 -2.02
CA ARG A 247 20.97 -2.20 -3.19
C ARG A 247 22.27 -1.80 -3.89
N PRO A 248 23.04 -2.75 -4.43
CA PRO A 248 24.15 -2.44 -5.33
C PRO A 248 23.65 -1.64 -6.55
N PRO A 249 24.41 -0.65 -7.05
CA PRO A 249 24.00 0.14 -8.23
C PRO A 249 23.65 -0.68 -9.46
N SER A 250 24.29 -1.84 -9.64
CA SER A 250 24.04 -2.78 -10.74
C SER A 250 22.68 -3.49 -10.69
N SER A 251 21.95 -3.37 -9.58
CA SER A 251 20.65 -4.04 -9.37
C SER A 251 19.45 -3.08 -9.41
N LEU A 252 19.68 -1.81 -9.74
CA LEU A 252 18.64 -0.78 -9.84
C LEU A 252 17.90 -0.86 -11.18
N ALA A 253 17.15 -1.95 -11.40
CA ALA A 253 16.13 -1.94 -12.45
C ALA A 253 14.96 -1.07 -11.95
N ALA A 254 14.62 -0.03 -12.71
CA ALA A 254 13.49 0.83 -12.40
C ALA A 254 12.17 0.09 -12.73
N SER A 255 11.62 -0.61 -11.74
CA SER A 255 10.24 -1.07 -11.80
C SER A 255 9.30 0.10 -11.48
N PRO A 256 8.24 0.33 -12.29
CA PRO A 256 7.26 1.33 -11.95
C PRO A 256 6.63 1.07 -10.59
N VAL A 257 6.53 2.12 -9.77
CA VAL A 257 5.79 2.08 -8.51
C VAL A 257 4.35 2.52 -8.78
N PHE A 258 3.40 1.70 -8.35
CA PHE A 258 1.98 1.97 -8.45
C PHE A 258 1.41 2.26 -7.07
N ARG A 259 0.26 2.96 -7.07
CA ARG A 259 -0.45 3.35 -5.84
C ARG A 259 -1.87 2.81 -5.85
N SER A 260 -2.42 2.52 -4.68
CA SER A 260 -3.82 2.16 -4.51
C SER A 260 -4.35 2.55 -3.13
N PRO A 261 -5.67 2.46 -2.88
CA PRO A 261 -6.18 2.48 -1.52
C PRO A 261 -5.59 1.34 -0.68
N ARG A 262 -5.60 1.53 0.64
CA ARG A 262 -5.08 0.57 1.62
C ARG A 262 -6.02 -0.63 1.79
N ILE A 263 -5.45 -1.77 2.14
CA ILE A 263 -6.15 -3.06 2.26
C ILE A 263 -6.86 -3.14 3.61
N GLY A 264 -8.12 -3.57 3.58
CA GLY A 264 -8.88 -3.89 4.78
C GLY A 264 -9.50 -2.69 5.48
N LEU A 265 -9.44 -1.50 4.89
CA LEU A 265 -10.16 -0.34 5.39
C LEU A 265 -11.62 -0.38 4.89
N ASP A 266 -12.55 -0.12 5.80
CA ASP A 266 -13.95 0.08 5.49
C ASP A 266 -14.52 1.25 6.30
N LEU A 267 -15.78 1.55 6.04
CA LEU A 267 -16.53 2.64 6.65
C LEU A 267 -17.51 2.13 7.72
N SER A 268 -17.26 0.92 8.25
CA SER A 268 -18.21 0.25 9.14
C SER A 268 -18.20 0.76 10.58
N ASN A 269 -17.25 1.62 10.93
CA ASN A 269 -17.16 2.20 12.27
C ASN A 269 -18.45 2.98 12.58
N PRO A 270 -19.11 2.72 13.74
CA PRO A 270 -20.38 3.37 14.11
C PRO A 270 -20.36 4.90 14.15
N GLU A 271 -19.20 5.51 14.38
CA GLU A 271 -19.04 6.97 14.41
C GLU A 271 -18.97 7.59 13.01
N THR A 272 -18.80 6.76 11.98
CA THR A 272 -18.73 7.22 10.59
C THR A 272 -20.07 7.79 10.18
N LYS A 273 -20.07 9.06 9.74
CA LYS A 273 -21.24 9.71 9.15
C LYS A 273 -21.13 9.73 7.64
N ALA A 274 -22.24 9.53 6.94
CA ALA A 274 -22.32 9.59 5.48
C ALA A 274 -22.24 11.04 4.98
N ASN A 275 -21.07 11.66 5.19
CA ASN A 275 -20.74 13.03 4.82
C ASN A 275 -19.39 13.03 4.09
N PRO A 276 -19.27 13.65 2.89
CA PRO A 276 -18.01 13.73 2.13
C PRO A 276 -16.81 14.24 2.94
N THR A 277 -17.04 15.18 3.86
CA THR A 277 -15.96 15.79 4.66
C THR A 277 -15.59 14.98 5.90
N HIS A 278 -16.30 13.89 6.19
CA HIS A 278 -16.00 13.06 7.35
C HIS A 278 -14.64 12.37 7.17
N PRO A 279 -13.71 12.43 8.14
CA PRO A 279 -12.33 11.96 7.96
C PRO A 279 -12.22 10.52 7.43
N ARG A 280 -13.03 9.57 7.93
CA ARG A 280 -13.01 8.19 7.42
C ARG A 280 -13.39 8.09 5.94
N ILE A 281 -14.30 8.93 5.46
CA ILE A 281 -14.69 9.00 4.04
C ILE A 281 -13.54 9.56 3.21
N VAL A 282 -12.91 10.63 3.69
CA VAL A 282 -11.76 11.26 3.03
C VAL A 282 -10.57 10.31 2.91
N PHE A 283 -10.28 9.54 3.96
CA PHE A 283 -9.04 8.72 4.06
C PHE A 283 -9.17 7.27 3.58
N VAL A 284 -10.38 6.71 3.45
CA VAL A 284 -10.55 5.29 3.05
C VAL A 284 -10.07 5.04 1.62
N GLY A 285 -10.26 6.01 0.72
CA GLY A 285 -9.88 5.93 -0.69
C GLY A 285 -8.49 6.48 -1.01
N LYS A 286 -7.77 7.07 -0.05
CA LYS A 286 -6.45 7.67 -0.29
C LYS A 286 -5.45 6.62 -0.77
N LEU A 287 -4.65 6.99 -1.77
CA LEU A 287 -3.71 6.11 -2.47
C LEU A 287 -2.41 5.87 -1.67
N TYR A 288 -2.53 5.49 -0.40
CA TYR A 288 -1.41 5.33 0.53
C TYR A 288 -0.84 3.91 0.61
N ARG A 289 -1.22 3.04 -0.34
CA ARG A 289 -0.58 1.74 -0.56
C ARG A 289 0.29 1.83 -1.81
N TYR A 290 1.55 1.46 -1.68
CA TYR A 290 2.55 1.54 -2.73
C TYR A 290 3.08 0.16 -3.05
N PHE A 291 3.26 -0.14 -4.33
CA PHE A 291 3.72 -1.45 -4.75
C PHE A 291 4.40 -1.48 -6.12
N ALA A 292 5.29 -2.45 -6.28
CA ALA A 292 5.88 -2.86 -7.56
C ALA A 292 5.41 -4.28 -7.93
N HIS A 293 5.57 -4.66 -9.20
CA HIS A 293 5.22 -6.01 -9.68
C HIS A 293 3.77 -6.43 -9.37
N PRO A 294 2.75 -5.68 -9.82
CA PRO A 294 1.34 -5.99 -9.54
C PRO A 294 0.92 -7.41 -9.91
N GLU A 295 1.54 -8.01 -10.91
CA GLU A 295 1.32 -9.39 -11.36
C GLU A 295 1.65 -10.44 -10.29
N LEU A 296 2.49 -10.10 -9.31
CA LEU A 296 2.86 -10.95 -8.18
C LEU A 296 1.92 -10.79 -6.98
N LEU A 297 1.09 -9.75 -6.95
CA LEU A 297 0.21 -9.40 -5.82
C LEU A 297 -1.16 -10.06 -5.96
N ILE A 298 -1.16 -11.38 -6.09
CA ILE A 298 -2.35 -12.18 -6.39
C ILE A 298 -3.18 -12.56 -5.15
N ALA A 299 -2.64 -12.32 -3.95
CA ALA A 299 -3.25 -12.70 -2.68
C ALA A 299 -4.18 -11.59 -2.15
N ASN A 300 -3.99 -11.17 -0.89
CA ASN A 300 -4.77 -10.11 -0.27
C ASN A 300 -4.57 -8.78 -1.00
N GLY A 301 -5.63 -7.99 -1.14
CA GLY A 301 -5.53 -6.65 -1.75
C GLY A 301 -5.69 -6.60 -3.26
N ARG A 302 -6.00 -7.72 -3.92
CA ARG A 302 -6.15 -7.77 -5.38
C ARG A 302 -7.17 -6.75 -5.93
N ILE A 303 -8.22 -6.46 -5.17
CA ILE A 303 -9.27 -5.50 -5.56
C ILE A 303 -8.73 -4.06 -5.44
N GLN A 304 -7.95 -3.76 -4.40
CA GLN A 304 -7.25 -2.49 -4.22
C GLN A 304 -6.25 -2.27 -5.35
N THR A 305 -5.44 -3.28 -5.69
CA THR A 305 -4.52 -3.24 -6.84
C THR A 305 -5.27 -2.91 -8.13
N PHE A 306 -6.44 -3.51 -8.37
CA PHE A 306 -7.27 -3.16 -9.53
C PHE A 306 -7.66 -1.68 -9.51
N VAL A 307 -8.18 -1.16 -8.39
CA VAL A 307 -8.59 0.26 -8.30
C VAL A 307 -7.41 1.20 -8.54
N GLY A 308 -6.26 0.91 -7.95
CA GLY A 308 -5.05 1.70 -8.15
C GLY A 308 -4.59 1.76 -9.61
N LEU A 309 -4.55 0.61 -10.28
CA LEU A 309 -4.16 0.53 -11.69
C LEU A 309 -5.23 1.13 -12.62
N TYR A 310 -6.51 0.98 -12.29
CA TYR A 310 -7.59 1.65 -13.00
C TYR A 310 -7.38 3.16 -12.99
N LEU A 311 -7.20 3.75 -11.80
CA LEU A 311 -6.99 5.19 -11.63
C LEU A 311 -5.73 5.65 -12.35
N ALA A 312 -4.59 4.96 -12.17
CA ALA A 312 -3.35 5.35 -12.81
C ALA A 312 -3.42 5.36 -14.35
N LEU A 313 -4.17 4.42 -14.96
CA LEU A 313 -4.35 4.36 -16.41
C LEU A 313 -5.31 5.43 -16.94
N VAL A 314 -6.34 5.78 -16.17
CA VAL A 314 -7.33 6.80 -16.54
C VAL A 314 -6.80 8.22 -16.30
N GLU A 315 -6.25 8.50 -15.12
CA GLU A 315 -5.70 9.81 -14.74
C GLU A 315 -4.50 10.19 -15.62
N GLY A 316 -3.68 9.21 -16.00
CA GLY A 316 -2.58 9.42 -16.96
C GLY A 316 -3.04 9.76 -18.38
N LYS A 317 -4.36 9.80 -18.65
CA LYS A 317 -4.99 10.00 -19.97
C LYS A 317 -4.40 9.11 -21.05
N LYS A 318 -3.85 7.97 -20.66
CA LYS A 318 -3.09 7.07 -21.54
C LYS A 318 -4.05 6.20 -22.35
N TYR A 319 -5.22 5.92 -21.79
CA TYR A 319 -6.24 5.11 -22.43
C TYR A 319 -7.64 5.63 -22.10
N GLU A 320 -8.52 5.58 -23.10
CA GLU A 320 -9.96 5.79 -22.90
C GLU A 320 -10.54 4.66 -22.03
N PRO A 321 -11.27 4.99 -20.94
CA PRO A 321 -11.95 4.00 -20.11
C PRO A 321 -12.83 3.07 -20.95
N GLY A 322 -12.71 1.77 -20.72
CA GLY A 322 -13.50 0.75 -21.45
C GLY A 322 -12.98 0.36 -22.84
N SER A 323 -12.00 1.08 -23.40
CA SER A 323 -11.37 0.69 -24.67
C SER A 323 -10.70 -0.70 -24.60
N LEU A 324 -10.55 -1.36 -25.75
CA LEU A 324 -9.88 -2.67 -25.80
C LEU A 324 -8.42 -2.58 -25.34
N LYS A 325 -7.71 -1.50 -25.70
CA LYS A 325 -6.33 -1.24 -25.26
C LYS A 325 -6.24 -1.09 -23.75
N PHE A 326 -7.16 -0.32 -23.13
CA PHE A 326 -7.26 -0.18 -21.68
C PHE A 326 -7.44 -1.54 -21.00
N ARG A 327 -8.40 -2.34 -21.45
CA ARG A 327 -8.69 -3.66 -20.87
C ARG A 327 -7.50 -4.61 -20.98
N ASN A 328 -6.84 -4.63 -22.14
CA ASN A 328 -5.67 -5.49 -22.36
C ASN A 328 -4.51 -5.11 -21.44
N GLU A 329 -4.21 -3.81 -21.28
CA GLU A 329 -3.14 -3.36 -20.39
C GLU A 329 -3.48 -3.65 -18.92
N LEU A 330 -4.73 -3.45 -18.50
CA LEU A 330 -5.15 -3.75 -17.14
C LEU A 330 -5.12 -5.26 -16.84
N CYS A 331 -5.52 -6.11 -17.79
CA CYS A 331 -5.35 -7.57 -17.70
C CYS A 331 -3.87 -7.95 -17.54
N LYS A 332 -2.99 -7.36 -18.35
CA LYS A 332 -1.54 -7.62 -18.31
C LYS A 332 -0.93 -7.23 -16.97
N LEU A 333 -1.22 -6.02 -16.46
CA LEU A 333 -0.66 -5.53 -15.20
C LEU A 333 -1.20 -6.30 -13.98
N THR A 334 -2.48 -6.66 -13.98
CA THR A 334 -3.11 -7.33 -12.83
C THR A 334 -2.98 -8.86 -12.84
N GLY A 335 -2.59 -9.45 -13.97
CA GLY A 335 -2.68 -10.89 -14.20
C GLY A 335 -4.12 -11.44 -14.06
N MET A 336 -5.15 -10.59 -14.21
CA MET A 336 -6.55 -11.02 -14.14
C MET A 336 -7.03 -11.62 -15.46
N LYS A 337 -7.96 -12.59 -15.34
CA LYS A 337 -8.71 -13.10 -16.49
C LYS A 337 -9.75 -12.07 -16.92
N ASP A 338 -9.97 -11.93 -18.22
CA ASP A 338 -10.88 -10.94 -18.81
C ASP A 338 -12.29 -10.96 -18.18
N LYS A 339 -12.88 -12.15 -17.99
CA LYS A 339 -14.19 -12.29 -17.32
C LYS A 339 -14.23 -11.68 -15.90
N THR A 340 -13.15 -11.82 -15.13
CA THR A 340 -13.07 -11.23 -13.77
C THR A 340 -12.92 -9.71 -13.87
N LEU A 341 -12.09 -9.25 -14.81
CA LEU A 341 -11.87 -7.82 -15.05
C LEU A 341 -13.16 -7.12 -15.47
N ALA A 342 -13.90 -7.70 -16.42
CA ALA A 342 -15.18 -7.17 -16.88
C ALA A 342 -16.19 -7.02 -15.73
N LYS A 343 -16.24 -8.00 -14.82
CA LYS A 343 -17.06 -7.89 -13.60
C LYS A 343 -16.61 -6.76 -12.70
N TYR A 344 -15.29 -6.61 -12.49
CA TYR A 344 -14.76 -5.56 -11.62
C TYR A 344 -15.07 -4.16 -12.15
N LEU A 345 -14.88 -3.96 -13.47
CA LEU A 345 -15.24 -2.72 -14.15
C LEU A 345 -16.74 -2.42 -14.02
N SER A 346 -17.59 -3.43 -14.22
CA SER A 346 -19.05 -3.27 -14.07
C SER A 346 -19.47 -2.91 -12.65
N ASP A 347 -18.89 -3.53 -11.62
CA ASP A 347 -19.20 -3.20 -10.23
C ASP A 347 -18.73 -1.80 -9.84
N TYR A 348 -17.53 -1.39 -10.29
CA TYR A 348 -17.03 -0.03 -10.08
C TYR A 348 -17.94 1.00 -10.73
N GLN A 349 -18.27 0.81 -12.01
CA GLN A 349 -19.15 1.69 -12.77
C GLN A 349 -20.55 1.80 -12.14
N LEU A 350 -21.10 0.68 -11.65
CA LEU A 350 -22.39 0.69 -10.96
C LEU A 350 -22.37 1.54 -9.68
N GLY A 351 -21.26 1.49 -8.93
CA GLY A 351 -21.03 2.36 -7.78
C GLY A 351 -20.93 3.83 -8.18
N PHE A 352 -20.19 4.12 -9.25
CA PHE A 352 -20.04 5.47 -9.78
C PHE A 352 -21.39 6.07 -10.21
N GLU A 353 -22.20 5.33 -10.96
CA GLU A 353 -23.45 5.84 -11.51
C GLU A 353 -24.62 5.88 -10.51
N LYS A 354 -24.71 4.89 -9.61
CA LYS A 354 -25.91 4.64 -8.80
C LYS A 354 -25.64 4.52 -7.30
N GLY A 355 -24.39 4.61 -6.89
CA GLY A 355 -23.98 4.41 -5.52
C GLY A 355 -24.49 5.51 -4.59
N LYS A 356 -24.74 5.14 -3.33
CA LYS A 356 -25.08 6.07 -2.26
C LYS A 356 -24.15 5.84 -1.10
N LEU A 357 -23.54 6.91 -0.58
CA LEU A 357 -22.58 6.82 0.51
C LEU A 357 -23.17 6.12 1.75
N ALA A 358 -24.45 6.36 2.05
CA ALA A 358 -25.16 5.76 3.17
C ALA A 358 -25.17 4.22 3.15
N ASP A 359 -25.08 3.60 1.97
CA ASP A 359 -25.11 2.14 1.83
C ASP A 359 -23.81 1.48 2.32
N PHE A 360 -22.74 2.26 2.50
CA PHE A 360 -21.43 1.77 2.87
C PHE A 360 -20.97 2.23 4.26
N VAL A 361 -21.81 2.98 5.00
CA VAL A 361 -21.41 3.60 6.28
C VAL A 361 -22.03 2.85 7.47
N GLY A 362 -21.28 2.77 8.56
CA GLY A 362 -21.74 2.14 9.80
C GLY A 362 -22.03 0.65 9.62
N ALA A 363 -23.10 0.15 10.24
CA ALA A 363 -23.43 -1.28 10.17
C ALA A 363 -23.59 -1.81 8.74
N LEU A 364 -24.08 -0.98 7.81
CA LEU A 364 -24.27 -1.35 6.39
C LEU A 364 -22.93 -1.51 5.65
N GLY A 365 -21.90 -0.78 6.05
CA GLY A 365 -20.55 -0.89 5.50
C GLY A 365 -19.78 -2.15 5.90
N LYS A 366 -20.30 -2.93 6.85
CA LYS A 366 -19.57 -4.07 7.42
C LYS A 366 -19.30 -5.13 6.35
N GLY A 367 -18.02 -5.45 6.17
CA GLY A 367 -17.59 -6.45 5.19
C GLY A 367 -17.49 -5.94 3.75
N ALA A 368 -17.76 -4.64 3.50
CA ALA A 368 -17.55 -4.05 2.19
C ALA A 368 -16.12 -4.26 1.69
N SER A 369 -15.12 -4.09 2.57
CA SER A 369 -13.69 -4.31 2.28
C SER A 369 -13.30 -5.75 1.96
N ALA A 370 -14.12 -6.73 2.35
CA ALA A 370 -13.88 -8.16 2.14
C ALA A 370 -14.57 -8.71 0.88
N SER A 371 -15.52 -7.97 0.30
CA SER A 371 -16.26 -8.36 -0.90
C SER A 371 -15.81 -7.54 -2.10
N ALA A 372 -15.33 -8.20 -3.16
CA ALA A 372 -14.91 -7.52 -4.39
C ALA A 372 -16.00 -6.60 -4.95
N SER A 373 -17.24 -7.09 -5.04
CA SER A 373 -18.35 -6.32 -5.61
C SER A 373 -18.73 -5.13 -4.72
N ALA A 374 -18.85 -5.35 -3.40
CA ALA A 374 -19.22 -4.28 -2.48
C ALA A 374 -18.12 -3.20 -2.39
N TYR A 375 -16.86 -3.61 -2.30
CA TYR A 375 -15.71 -2.70 -2.29
C TYR A 375 -15.64 -1.86 -3.57
N LEU A 376 -15.78 -2.48 -4.74
CA LEU A 376 -15.70 -1.75 -6.01
C LEU A 376 -16.84 -0.76 -6.18
N ARG A 377 -18.05 -1.13 -5.77
CA ARG A 377 -19.19 -0.20 -5.74
C ARG A 377 -18.95 0.94 -4.75
N MET A 378 -18.40 0.66 -3.57
CA MET A 378 -18.02 1.68 -2.60
C MET A 378 -17.00 2.65 -3.20
N MET A 379 -15.94 2.14 -3.84
CA MET A 379 -14.92 2.99 -4.46
C MET A 379 -15.46 3.84 -5.62
N GLY A 380 -16.30 3.26 -6.48
CA GLY A 380 -16.99 4.04 -7.52
C GLY A 380 -17.88 5.14 -6.93
N THR A 381 -18.61 4.83 -5.85
CA THR A 381 -19.43 5.82 -5.13
C THR A 381 -18.57 6.95 -4.54
N LEU A 382 -17.41 6.61 -3.97
CA LEU A 382 -16.51 7.60 -3.38
C LEU A 382 -15.90 8.53 -4.43
N ALA A 383 -15.60 8.02 -5.63
CA ALA A 383 -15.09 8.83 -6.73
C ALA A 383 -16.05 9.98 -7.08
N THR A 384 -17.36 9.72 -7.15
CA THR A 384 -18.34 10.79 -7.41
C THR A 384 -18.55 11.71 -6.22
N VAL A 385 -18.64 11.15 -5.01
CA VAL A 385 -18.94 11.91 -3.79
C VAL A 385 -17.81 12.86 -3.39
N LEU A 386 -16.56 12.50 -3.67
CA LEU A 386 -15.38 13.30 -3.32
C LEU A 386 -14.95 14.25 -4.44
N GLU A 387 -15.39 14.04 -5.68
CA GLU A 387 -15.21 14.98 -6.80
C GLU A 387 -16.35 16.01 -6.91
N ALA A 388 -17.49 15.76 -6.27
CA ALA A 388 -18.59 16.71 -6.24
C ALA A 388 -18.20 17.97 -5.41
N PRO A 389 -18.33 19.18 -5.99
CA PRO A 389 -17.93 20.43 -5.33
C PRO A 389 -18.75 20.78 -4.08
#